data_AF-A0A0A1U9E8-F1
#
_entry.id   AF-A0A0A1U9E8-F1
#
_cell.length_a   1.000
_cell.length_b   1.000
_cell.length_c   1.000
_cell.angle_alpha   90.00
_cell.angle_beta   90.00
_cell.angle_gamma   90.00
#
_symmetry.space_group_name_H-M   'P 1'
#
loop_
_entity.id
_entity.type
_entity.pdbx_description
1 polymer ?
#
loop_
_entity_poly.entity_id
_entity_poly.type
_entity_poly.pdbx_seq_one_letter_code
_entity_poly.pdbx_strand_id
1 'polypeptide(L)'
;MVRKSSYLIFLVLKDPKMGKGDNDKKRYEFEGFGIRLNKRPPKIKIVKKKTGLVSFTPSIPQTCLIQENVRLTLKEYKILNADVYCDCDVSVQDLIGAIDQSCKYIPCIYVVNKIDQMNKEDVDRLKTEPYFACIYAMTEEGIVALRKQNWKQLNLIRVYKKFQENFRTLKTLL
;
A
#
# COMPACT_ATOMS: atom_id res chain seq x y z
N MET A 1 15.78 -2.06 9.54
CA MET A 1 14.73 -1.43 10.37
C MET A 1 13.86 -0.55 9.47
N VAL A 2 12.59 -0.91 9.28
CA VAL A 2 11.67 -0.13 8.43
C VAL A 2 10.95 0.91 9.29
N ARG A 3 10.92 2.17 8.83
CA ARG A 3 10.31 3.29 9.54
C ARG A 3 8.95 3.62 8.94
N LYS A 4 7.92 3.76 9.78
CA LYS A 4 6.54 4.14 9.36
C LYS A 4 6.44 5.50 8.65
N SER A 5 7.49 6.32 8.68
CA SER A 5 7.59 7.61 7.99
C SER A 5 7.94 7.50 6.50
N SER A 6 8.14 6.29 5.98
CA SER A 6 8.55 6.08 4.59
C SER A 6 7.36 6.22 3.63
N TYR A 7 7.53 6.97 2.54
CA TYR A 7 6.50 7.13 1.50
C TYR A 7 6.46 5.98 0.48
N LEU A 8 7.57 5.25 0.36
CA LEU A 8 7.72 4.07 -0.49
C LEU A 8 8.76 3.15 0.15
N ILE A 9 8.54 1.85 0.06
CA ILE A 9 9.49 0.82 0.53
C ILE A 9 10.05 0.06 -0.67
N PHE A 10 11.36 -0.15 -0.69
CA PHE A 10 12.00 -1.11 -1.60
C PHE A 10 12.30 -2.38 -0.82
N LEU A 11 11.73 -3.50 -1.27
CA LEU A 11 12.04 -4.81 -0.72
C LEU A 11 12.98 -5.53 -1.68
N VAL A 12 14.27 -5.52 -1.36
CA VAL A 12 15.30 -6.15 -2.19
C VAL A 12 15.35 -7.65 -1.92
N LEU A 13 15.12 -8.43 -2.97
CA LEU A 13 15.21 -9.89 -2.97
C LEU A 13 16.57 -10.29 -3.54
N LYS A 14 17.37 -10.96 -2.71
CA LYS A 14 18.73 -11.41 -3.08
C LYS A 14 18.74 -12.72 -3.87
N ASP A 15 17.69 -13.53 -3.73
CA ASP A 15 17.60 -14.85 -4.34
C ASP A 15 16.31 -14.97 -5.15
N PRO A 16 16.36 -14.98 -6.49
CA PRO A 16 15.18 -15.11 -7.34
C PRO A 16 14.50 -16.50 -7.23
N LYS A 17 15.22 -17.49 -6.68
CA LYS A 17 14.75 -18.85 -6.44
C LYS A 17 13.97 -19.01 -5.12
N MET A 18 14.10 -18.06 -4.18
CA MET A 18 13.23 -18.02 -2.99
C MET A 18 11.84 -17.58 -3.43
N GLY A 19 10.95 -18.56 -3.55
CA GLY A 19 9.62 -18.40 -4.13
C GLY A 19 8.64 -17.51 -3.34
N LYS A 20 7.35 -17.64 -3.67
CA LYS A 20 6.24 -16.87 -3.08
C LYS A 20 6.21 -16.91 -1.54
N GLY A 21 6.64 -18.02 -0.91
CA GLY A 21 6.52 -18.24 0.54
C GLY A 21 7.31 -17.28 1.44
N ASP A 22 8.53 -16.85 1.06
CA ASP A 22 9.28 -15.88 1.89
C ASP A 22 8.76 -14.46 1.77
N ASN A 23 8.11 -14.14 0.64
CA ASN A 23 7.43 -12.86 0.48
C ASN A 23 6.22 -12.77 1.42
N ASP A 24 5.52 -13.89 1.64
CA ASP A 24 4.37 -13.94 2.53
C ASP A 24 4.78 -13.85 4.00
N LYS A 25 5.90 -14.45 4.40
CA LYS A 25 6.47 -14.25 5.75
C LYS A 25 6.84 -12.80 6.03
N LYS A 26 7.57 -12.16 5.11
CA LYS A 26 7.93 -10.74 5.26
C LYS A 26 6.69 -9.85 5.30
N ARG A 27 5.68 -10.13 4.46
CA ARG A 27 4.39 -9.43 4.49
C ARG A 27 3.73 -9.57 5.86
N TYR A 28 3.67 -10.78 6.41
CA TYR A 28 3.09 -11.04 7.72
C TYR A 28 3.80 -10.26 8.84
N GLU A 29 5.14 -10.21 8.82
CA GLU A 29 5.91 -9.39 9.76
C GLU A 29 5.52 -7.90 9.65
N PHE A 30 5.46 -7.36 8.43
CA PHE A 30 5.04 -5.96 8.20
C PHE A 30 3.62 -5.69 8.67
N GLU A 31 2.68 -6.61 8.41
CA GLU A 31 1.30 -6.50 8.87
C GLU A 31 1.23 -6.48 10.40
N GLY A 32 2.06 -7.27 11.09
CA GLY A 32 2.22 -7.24 12.55
C GLY A 32 2.73 -5.90 13.09
N PHE A 33 3.53 -5.16 12.31
CA PHE A 33 3.95 -3.79 12.66
C PHE A 33 2.92 -2.71 12.27
N GLY A 34 1.77 -3.09 11.71
CA GLY A 34 0.76 -2.15 11.22
C GLY A 34 1.15 -1.46 9.91
N ILE A 35 1.98 -2.10 9.08
CA ILE A 35 2.30 -1.63 7.73
C ILE A 35 1.59 -2.55 6.73
N ARG A 36 0.72 -1.99 5.91
CA ARG A 36 -0.01 -2.71 4.86
C ARG A 36 0.61 -2.36 3.51
N LEU A 37 1.33 -3.31 2.91
CA LEU A 37 2.05 -3.11 1.65
C LEU A 37 1.10 -3.26 0.45
N ASN A 38 1.18 -2.35 -0.52
CA ASN A 38 0.43 -2.40 -1.80
C ASN A 38 -1.10 -2.56 -1.67
N LYS A 39 -1.67 -2.25 -0.51
CA LYS A 39 -3.10 -2.26 -0.24
C LYS A 39 -3.62 -0.83 -0.20
N ARG A 40 -4.87 -0.62 -0.59
CA ARG A 40 -5.57 0.65 -0.38
C ARG A 40 -6.29 0.62 0.98
N PRO A 41 -6.43 1.76 1.66
CA PRO A 41 -7.26 1.82 2.85
C PRO A 41 -8.69 1.41 2.52
N PRO A 42 -9.29 0.50 3.29
CA PRO A 42 -10.65 0.04 3.06
C PRO A 42 -11.64 1.17 3.29
N LYS A 43 -12.77 1.15 2.56
CA LYS A 43 -13.83 2.16 2.71
C LYS A 43 -14.71 1.82 3.93
N ILE A 44 -14.14 2.05 5.11
CA ILE A 44 -14.83 1.85 6.39
C ILE A 44 -14.96 3.21 7.07
N LYS A 45 -16.19 3.56 7.48
CA LYS A 45 -16.46 4.77 8.25
C LYS A 45 -16.97 4.38 9.62
N ILE A 46 -16.23 4.77 10.66
CA ILE A 46 -16.58 4.50 12.06
C ILE A 46 -16.96 5.81 12.72
N VAL A 47 -18.22 5.93 13.13
CA VAL A 47 -18.75 7.10 13.84
C VAL A 47 -18.96 6.72 15.30
N LYS A 48 -18.10 7.23 16.18
CA LYS A 48 -18.21 6.96 17.64
C LYS A 48 -19.40 7.72 18.22
N LYS A 49 -20.18 7.03 19.06
CA LYS A 49 -21.36 7.58 19.75
C LYS A 49 -21.10 7.69 21.26
N LYS A 50 -21.81 8.59 21.93
CA LYS A 50 -21.77 8.71 23.39
C LYS A 50 -22.59 7.61 24.08
N THR A 51 -23.74 7.26 23.50
CA THR A 51 -24.69 6.28 24.03
C THR A 51 -25.21 5.39 22.90
N GLY A 52 -25.72 4.20 23.25
CA GLY A 52 -26.28 3.23 22.30
C GLY A 52 -25.53 1.90 22.30
N LEU A 53 -25.62 1.16 21.19
CA LEU A 53 -24.87 -0.06 20.94
C LEU A 53 -24.03 0.10 19.67
N VAL A 54 -23.12 -0.83 19.42
CA VAL A 54 -22.44 -0.94 18.13
C VAL A 54 -23.43 -1.40 17.06
N SER A 55 -23.61 -0.58 16.03
CA SER A 55 -24.40 -0.91 14.84
C SER A 55 -23.47 -1.12 13.64
N PHE A 56 -23.70 -2.19 12.88
CA PHE A 56 -22.95 -2.49 11.66
C PHE A 56 -23.89 -2.41 10.47
N THR A 57 -23.58 -1.55 9.51
CA THR A 57 -24.37 -1.34 8.29
C THR A 57 -23.48 -1.57 7.07
N PRO A 58 -23.48 -2.78 6.49
CA PRO A 58 -22.79 -3.05 5.23
C PRO A 58 -23.63 -2.56 4.05
N SER A 59 -22.97 -1.89 3.09
CA SER A 59 -23.58 -1.48 1.82
C SER A 59 -23.55 -2.60 0.78
N ILE A 60 -22.66 -3.57 0.97
CA ILE A 60 -22.43 -4.73 0.09
C ILE A 60 -22.42 -5.99 0.98
N PRO A 61 -22.97 -7.13 0.52
CA PRO A 61 -22.88 -8.39 1.25
C PRO A 61 -21.45 -8.70 1.71
N GLN A 62 -21.29 -9.09 2.97
CA GLN A 62 -20.00 -9.40 3.57
C GLN A 62 -19.81 -10.90 3.63
N THR A 63 -18.61 -11.36 3.28
CA THR A 63 -18.27 -12.79 3.32
C THR A 63 -17.71 -13.18 4.69
N CYS A 64 -16.92 -12.30 5.30
CA CYS A 64 -16.16 -12.60 6.52
C CYS A 64 -16.56 -11.76 7.74
N LEU A 65 -17.15 -10.59 7.53
CA LEU A 65 -17.45 -9.64 8.61
C LEU A 65 -18.90 -9.76 9.07
N ILE A 66 -19.08 -10.23 10.31
CA ILE A 66 -20.39 -10.36 10.98
C ILE A 66 -20.47 -9.30 12.08
N GLN A 67 -21.69 -8.82 12.38
CA GLN A 67 -21.94 -7.82 13.42
C GLN A 67 -21.33 -8.18 14.79
N GLU A 68 -21.34 -9.47 15.16
CA GLU A 68 -20.70 -9.92 16.41
C GLU A 68 -19.19 -9.71 16.40
N ASN A 69 -18.50 -10.06 15.30
CA ASN A 69 -17.07 -9.85 15.16
C ASN A 69 -16.72 -8.36 15.25
N VAL A 70 -17.50 -7.50 14.59
CA VAL A 70 -17.32 -6.04 14.65
C VAL A 70 -17.45 -5.53 16.08
N ARG A 71 -18.46 -6.01 16.82
CA ARG A 71 -18.69 -5.63 18.21
C ARG A 71 -17.54 -6.09 19.12
N LEU A 72 -17.07 -7.33 18.96
CA LEU A 72 -15.96 -7.88 19.75
C LEU A 72 -14.67 -7.09 19.50
N THR A 73 -14.31 -6.88 18.23
CA THR A 73 -13.12 -6.10 17.88
C THR A 73 -13.22 -4.68 18.44
N LEU A 74 -14.32 -3.95 18.24
CA LEU A 74 -14.44 -2.59 18.79
C LEU A 74 -14.37 -2.53 20.32
N LYS A 75 -14.89 -3.56 21.01
CA LYS A 75 -14.84 -3.67 22.47
C LYS A 75 -13.40 -3.84 22.96
N GLU A 76 -12.56 -4.61 22.28
CA GLU A 76 -11.13 -4.74 22.60
C GLU A 76 -10.39 -3.39 22.52
N TYR A 77 -10.76 -2.55 21.54
CA TYR A 77 -10.26 -1.19 21.39
C TYR A 77 -10.95 -0.16 22.31
N LYS A 78 -11.70 -0.61 23.32
CA LYS A 78 -12.44 0.23 24.29
C LYS A 78 -13.48 1.16 23.64
N ILE A 79 -14.01 0.80 22.47
CA ILE A 79 -15.08 1.52 21.79
C ILE A 79 -16.39 0.76 22.05
N LEU A 80 -17.20 1.27 22.99
CA LEU A 80 -18.45 0.61 23.38
C LEU A 80 -19.62 0.94 22.45
N ASN A 81 -19.64 2.15 21.89
CA ASN A 81 -20.78 2.69 21.12
C ASN A 81 -20.26 3.30 19.82
N ALA A 82 -20.65 2.74 18.67
CA ALA A 82 -20.26 3.26 17.36
C ALA A 82 -21.18 2.76 16.24
N ASP A 83 -21.34 3.56 15.18
CA ASP A 83 -21.86 3.09 13.90
C ASP A 83 -20.71 2.80 12.95
N VAL A 84 -20.71 1.60 12.38
CA VAL A 84 -19.73 1.15 11.41
C VAL A 84 -20.42 0.98 10.07
N TYR A 85 -20.04 1.81 9.11
CA TYR A 85 -20.47 1.70 7.72
C TYR A 85 -19.36 1.09 6.89
N CYS A 86 -19.71 0.09 6.09
CA CYS A 86 -18.75 -0.57 5.20
C CYS A 86 -19.25 -0.58 3.76
N ASP A 87 -18.39 -0.21 2.82
CA ASP A 87 -18.71 -0.10 1.38
C ASP A 87 -17.85 -1.06 0.52
N CYS A 88 -17.28 -2.10 1.13
CA CYS A 88 -16.47 -3.13 0.48
C CYS A 88 -16.52 -4.43 1.29
N ASP A 89 -16.23 -5.58 0.68
CA ASP A 89 -16.04 -6.82 1.45
C ASP A 89 -14.69 -6.73 2.18
N VAL A 90 -14.73 -6.78 3.51
CA VAL A 90 -13.54 -6.55 4.36
C VAL A 90 -13.37 -7.66 5.39
N SER A 91 -12.12 -7.93 5.75
CA SER A 91 -11.78 -8.85 6.84
C SER A 91 -11.75 -8.14 8.20
N VAL A 92 -11.74 -8.92 9.29
CA VAL A 92 -11.52 -8.39 10.65
C VAL A 92 -10.18 -7.65 10.76
N GLN A 93 -9.15 -8.09 10.03
CA GLN A 93 -7.84 -7.44 10.01
C GLN A 93 -7.88 -6.07 9.34
N ASP A 94 -8.78 -5.86 8.38
CA ASP A 94 -8.96 -4.56 7.73
C ASP A 94 -9.75 -3.59 8.61
N LEU A 95 -10.71 -4.12 9.40
CA LEU A 95 -11.40 -3.35 10.45
C LEU A 95 -10.41 -2.87 11.51
N ILE A 96 -9.51 -3.75 11.97
CA ILE A 96 -8.42 -3.38 12.90
C ILE A 96 -7.56 -2.27 12.30
N GLY A 97 -7.18 -2.40 11.02
CA GLY A 97 -6.40 -1.39 10.31
C GLY A 97 -7.12 -0.04 10.17
N ALA A 98 -8.45 -0.03 10.11
CA ALA A 98 -9.25 1.19 10.08
C ALA A 98 -9.43 1.84 11.46
N ILE A 99 -9.40 1.05 12.55
CA ILE A 99 -9.46 1.54 13.92
C ILE A 99 -8.11 2.10 14.37
N ASP A 100 -7.01 1.42 14.02
CA ASP A 100 -5.66 1.83 14.41
C ASP A 100 -5.13 2.97 13.53
N GLN A 101 -4.96 4.15 14.13
CA GLN A 101 -4.37 5.32 13.48
C GLN A 101 -2.88 5.15 13.16
N SER A 102 -2.21 4.18 13.80
CA SER A 102 -0.81 3.84 13.55
C SER A 102 -0.63 3.01 12.27
N CYS A 103 -1.72 2.48 11.71
CA CYS A 103 -1.72 1.69 10.49
C CYS A 103 -1.37 2.56 9.29
N LYS A 104 -0.36 2.16 8.51
CA LYS A 104 0.09 2.87 7.31
C LYS A 104 -0.02 1.97 6.09
N TYR A 105 -0.66 2.48 5.05
CA TYR A 105 -0.74 1.88 3.73
C TYR A 105 0.38 2.47 2.88
N ILE A 106 1.43 1.69 2.66
CA ILE A 106 2.66 2.16 2.00
C ILE A 106 2.85 1.36 0.71
N PRO A 107 3.04 2.01 -0.45
CA PRO A 107 3.42 1.30 -1.67
C PRO A 107 4.81 0.66 -1.50
N CYS A 108 4.97 -0.53 -2.05
CA CYS A 108 6.18 -1.32 -1.96
C CYS A 108 6.59 -1.84 -3.34
N ILE A 109 7.85 -1.63 -3.71
CA ILE A 109 8.42 -2.18 -4.92
C ILE A 109 9.31 -3.36 -4.53
N TYR A 110 9.01 -4.53 -5.09
CA TYR A 110 9.81 -5.74 -4.98
C TYR A 110 10.96 -5.65 -5.98
N VAL A 111 12.17 -5.45 -5.49
CA VAL A 111 13.37 -5.31 -6.30
C VAL A 111 14.09 -6.66 -6.34
N VAL A 112 13.98 -7.37 -7.46
CA VAL A 112 14.67 -8.63 -7.68
C VAL A 112 16.06 -8.33 -8.22
N ASN A 113 17.09 -8.58 -7.41
CA ASN A 113 18.47 -8.39 -7.80
C ASN A 113 19.06 -9.71 -8.33
N LYS A 114 20.20 -9.63 -9.04
CA LYS A 114 20.91 -10.77 -9.66
C LYS A 114 20.12 -11.50 -10.74
N ILE A 115 19.60 -10.72 -11.70
CA ILE A 115 18.85 -11.27 -12.85
C ILE A 115 19.72 -12.14 -13.76
N ASP A 116 21.04 -12.04 -13.67
CA ASP A 116 22.02 -12.90 -14.36
C ASP A 116 21.88 -14.39 -13.98
N GLN A 117 21.37 -14.67 -12.77
CA GLN A 117 21.20 -16.02 -12.24
C GLN A 117 19.80 -16.60 -12.51
N MET A 118 18.95 -15.87 -13.22
CA MET A 118 17.54 -16.21 -13.48
C MET A 118 17.30 -16.49 -14.96
N ASN A 119 16.33 -17.36 -15.25
CA ASN A 119 15.91 -17.61 -16.63
C ASN A 119 15.29 -16.35 -17.23
N LYS A 120 15.58 -16.08 -18.51
CA LYS A 120 15.04 -14.92 -19.24
C LYS A 120 13.50 -14.88 -19.24
N GLU A 121 12.86 -16.04 -19.38
CA GLU A 121 11.40 -16.15 -19.34
C GLU A 121 10.80 -15.68 -18.02
N ASP A 122 11.42 -16.06 -16.90
CA ASP A 122 10.93 -15.67 -15.57
C ASP A 122 11.18 -14.18 -15.30
N VAL A 123 12.29 -13.64 -15.80
CA VAL A 123 12.58 -12.20 -15.76
C VAL A 123 11.51 -11.42 -16.54
N ASP A 124 11.12 -11.88 -17.72
CA ASP A 124 10.11 -11.18 -18.53
C ASP A 124 8.69 -11.30 -17.94
N ARG A 125 8.37 -12.43 -17.29
CA ARG A 125 7.16 -12.56 -16.47
C ARG A 125 7.16 -11.55 -15.32
N LEU A 126 8.26 -11.45 -14.56
CA LEU A 126 8.36 -10.53 -13.42
C LEU A 126 8.32 -9.05 -13.83
N LYS A 127 8.86 -8.70 -15.01
CA LYS A 127 8.73 -7.34 -15.57
C LYS A 127 7.28 -6.97 -15.90
N THR A 128 6.43 -7.96 -16.16
CA THR A 128 5.00 -7.76 -16.47
C THR A 128 4.17 -7.58 -15.20
N GLU A 129 4.58 -8.19 -14.10
CA GLU A 129 3.89 -8.10 -12.81
C GLU A 129 3.95 -6.67 -12.22
N PRO A 130 2.83 -6.15 -11.69
CA PRO A 130 2.83 -4.84 -11.05
C PRO A 130 3.67 -4.89 -9.76
N TYR A 131 4.33 -3.78 -9.44
CA TYR A 131 5.17 -3.62 -8.25
C TYR A 131 6.48 -4.42 -8.23
N PHE A 132 6.82 -5.19 -9.27
CA PHE A 132 8.12 -5.85 -9.39
C PHE A 132 9.08 -5.05 -10.27
N ALA A 133 10.36 -5.08 -9.93
CA ALA A 133 11.44 -4.48 -10.70
C ALA A 133 12.67 -5.39 -10.68
N CYS A 134 13.10 -5.83 -11.85
CA CYS A 134 14.26 -6.70 -12.04
C CYS A 134 15.50 -5.86 -12.31
N ILE A 135 16.57 -6.03 -11.53
CA ILE A 135 17.82 -5.30 -11.67
C ILE A 135 19.04 -6.22 -11.61
N TYR A 136 20.12 -5.79 -12.26
CA TYR A 136 21.46 -6.29 -11.97
C TYR A 136 22.30 -5.13 -11.44
N ALA A 137 22.49 -5.08 -10.12
CA ALA A 137 23.14 -3.94 -9.48
C ALA A 137 24.61 -3.75 -9.90
N MET A 138 25.30 -4.82 -10.35
CA MET A 138 26.71 -4.74 -10.74
C MET A 138 26.92 -4.03 -12.09
N THR A 139 26.04 -4.26 -13.08
CA THR A 139 26.11 -3.61 -14.40
C THR A 139 25.11 -2.46 -14.55
N GLU A 140 24.39 -2.12 -13.49
CA GLU A 140 23.34 -1.09 -13.46
C GLU A 140 22.15 -1.34 -14.40
N GLU A 141 22.01 -2.57 -14.90
CA GLU A 141 20.87 -2.96 -15.73
C GLU A 141 19.55 -2.90 -14.94
N GLY A 142 18.52 -2.36 -15.57
CA GLY A 142 17.18 -2.24 -14.98
C GLY A 142 16.98 -1.05 -14.04
N ILE A 143 18.02 -0.30 -13.69
CA ILE A 143 17.92 0.87 -12.78
C ILE A 143 17.00 1.96 -13.36
N VAL A 144 17.05 2.18 -14.68
CA VAL A 144 16.17 3.17 -15.34
C VAL A 144 14.70 2.77 -15.23
N ALA A 145 14.39 1.48 -15.39
CA ALA A 145 13.03 0.96 -15.23
C ALA A 145 12.56 1.09 -13.77
N LEU A 146 13.43 0.73 -12.81
CA LEU A 146 13.17 0.90 -11.38
C LEU A 146 12.88 2.37 -11.03
N ARG A 147 13.65 3.33 -11.57
CA ARG A 147 13.43 4.76 -11.35
C ARG A 147 12.08 5.21 -11.90
N LYS A 148 11.70 4.76 -13.11
CA LYS A 148 10.41 5.07 -13.71
C LYS A 148 9.25 4.53 -12.86
N GLN A 149 9.40 3.33 -12.32
CA GLN A 149 8.41 2.72 -11.44
C GLN A 149 8.32 3.42 -10.08
N ASN A 150 9.45 3.79 -9.48
CA ASN A 150 9.51 4.60 -8.27
C ASN A 150 8.71 5.90 -8.44
N TRP A 151 8.94 6.63 -9.53
CA TRP A 151 8.21 7.86 -9.81
C TRP A 151 6.70 7.66 -9.95
N LYS A 152 6.28 6.57 -10.62
CA LYS A 152 4.87 6.20 -10.74
C LYS A 152 4.23 5.88 -9.38
N GLN A 153 4.93 5.15 -8.52
CA GLN A 153 4.41 4.72 -7.22
C GLN A 153 4.34 5.86 -6.20
N LEU A 154 5.29 6.79 -6.21
CA LEU A 154 5.27 7.95 -5.32
C LEU A 154 4.15 8.95 -5.66
N ASN A 155 3.62 8.92 -6.89
CA ASN A 155 2.52 9.77 -7.37
C ASN A 155 2.68 11.26 -6.98
N LEU A 156 3.90 11.78 -7.13
CA LEU A 156 4.24 13.16 -6.72
C LEU A 156 3.68 14.17 -7.72
N ILE A 157 3.08 15.22 -7.18
CA ILE A 157 2.64 16.38 -7.95
C ILE A 157 3.76 17.43 -7.91
N ARG A 158 4.24 17.85 -9.07
CA ARG A 158 5.23 18.93 -9.20
C ARG A 158 4.50 20.25 -9.39
N VAL A 159 4.64 21.17 -8.43
CA VAL A 159 4.08 22.52 -8.49
C VAL A 159 5.21 23.52 -8.63
N TYR A 160 5.19 24.32 -9.68
CA TYR A 160 6.18 25.36 -9.93
C TYR A 160 5.55 26.73 -9.70
N LYS A 161 6.16 27.54 -8.83
CA LYS A 161 5.76 28.94 -8.65
C LYS A 161 6.26 29.76 -9.85
N LYS A 162 5.37 30.44 -10.55
CA LYS A 162 5.71 31.36 -11.64
C LYS A 162 5.61 32.82 -11.15
N PHE A 163 6.62 33.63 -11.44
CA PHE A 163 6.62 35.07 -11.16
C PHE A 163 5.98 35.85 -12.33
N GLN A 164 5.20 36.88 -12.03
CA GLN A 164 4.29 37.52 -13.01
C GLN A 164 4.98 38.38 -14.07
N GLU A 165 6.25 38.77 -13.90
CA GLU A 165 6.92 39.67 -14.86
C GLU A 165 7.17 39.08 -16.26
N ASN A 166 7.14 37.75 -16.40
CA ASN A 166 7.41 37.07 -17.69
C ASN A 166 6.16 36.80 -18.55
N PHE A 167 5.05 37.51 -18.35
CA PHE A 167 3.81 37.29 -19.12
C PHE A 167 3.78 37.96 -20.51
N ARG A 168 4.68 38.91 -20.80
CA ARG A 168 4.61 39.69 -22.05
C ARG A 168 5.19 38.98 -23.28
N THR A 169 6.03 37.96 -23.13
CA THR A 169 6.77 37.37 -24.27
C THR A 169 6.12 36.14 -24.90
N LEU A 170 5.07 35.55 -24.30
CA LEU A 170 4.46 34.29 -24.77
C LEU A 170 3.22 34.47 -25.67
N LYS A 171 2.78 35.72 -25.94
CA LYS A 171 1.67 35.98 -26.88
C LYS A 171 2.12 36.12 -28.34
N THR A 172 3.42 36.05 -28.64
CA THR A 172 3.96 36.32 -29.99
C THR A 172 4.39 35.07 -30.76
N LEU A 173 4.12 33.86 -30.25
CA LEU A 173 4.47 32.59 -30.91
C LEU A 173 3.28 31.62 -30.95
N LEU A 174 2.09 32.14 -31.26
CA LEU A 174 0.97 31.37 -31.81
C LEU A 174 0.70 31.87 -33.23
#